data_AF-A0A0F8YW78-F1
#
_entry.id   AF-A0A0F8YW78-F1
#
_cell.length_a   1.000
_cell.length_b   1.000
_cell.length_c   1.000
_cell.angle_alpha   90.00
_cell.angle_beta   90.00
_cell.angle_gamma   90.00
#
_symmetry.space_group_name_H-M   'P 1'
#
loop_
_entity.id
_entity.type
_entity.pdbx_description
1 polymer ?
#
loop_
_entity_poly.entity_id
_entity_poly.type
_entity_poly.pdbx_seq_one_letter_code
_entity_poly.pdbx_strand_id
1 'polypeptide(L)'
;MNARQRLEAVLDGQTPDKTPLGIYGWFFGAYPADLDGAARELVERGLGYIHHTSTVNSKCDGLEIVNEEKEEGGHTYHITYQKTPVGELRRASKDGW
;
A
#
# COMPACT_ATOMS: atom_id res chain seq x y z
N MET A 1 -27.13 -6.54 2.25
CA MET A 1 -26.37 -5.27 2.37
C MET A 1 -25.04 -5.40 1.65
N ASN A 2 -24.53 -4.33 1.04
CA ASN A 2 -23.15 -4.28 0.54
C ASN A 2 -22.16 -4.04 1.69
N ALA A 3 -20.85 -4.13 1.43
CA ALA A 3 -19.82 -3.99 2.45
C ALA A 3 -19.92 -2.66 3.23
N ARG A 4 -20.20 -1.56 2.52
CA ARG A 4 -20.37 -0.23 3.12
C ARG A 4 -21.57 -0.20 4.09
N GLN A 5 -22.72 -0.67 3.63
CA GLN A 5 -23.94 -0.71 4.44
C GLN A 5 -23.77 -1.55 5.71
N ARG A 6 -23.03 -2.66 5.62
CA ARG A 6 -22.71 -3.49 6.79
C ARG A 6 -21.80 -2.77 7.78
N LEU A 7 -20.80 -2.04 7.28
CA LEU A 7 -19.91 -1.24 8.11
C LEU A 7 -20.68 -0.10 8.80
N GLU A 8 -21.51 0.63 8.06
CA GLU A 8 -22.38 1.69 8.59
C GLU A 8 -23.32 1.13 9.67
N ALA A 9 -23.97 -0.02 9.43
CA ALA A 9 -24.82 -0.66 10.42
C ALA A 9 -24.07 -0.96 11.73
N VAL A 10 -22.84 -1.49 11.67
CA VAL A 10 -22.03 -1.74 12.88
C VAL A 10 -21.69 -0.43 13.61
N LEU A 11 -21.30 0.61 12.87
CA LEU A 11 -20.96 1.92 13.44
C LEU A 11 -22.16 2.60 14.11
N ASP A 12 -23.36 2.38 13.58
CA ASP A 12 -24.62 2.88 14.13
C ASP A 12 -25.17 2.01 15.28
N GLY A 13 -24.43 0.98 15.72
CA GLY A 13 -24.85 0.08 16.80
C GLY A 13 -25.92 -0.95 16.40
N GLN A 14 -26.14 -1.14 15.11
CA GLN A 14 -27.05 -2.14 14.55
C GLN A 14 -26.32 -3.47 14.28
N THR A 15 -27.09 -4.54 14.12
CA THR A 15 -26.57 -5.85 13.73
C THR A 15 -26.67 -6.02 12.21
N PRO A 16 -25.54 -6.12 11.48
CA PRO A 16 -25.57 -6.36 10.04
C PRO A 16 -26.01 -7.79 9.71
N ASP A 17 -26.45 -8.03 8.46
CA ASP A 17 -26.82 -9.37 7.95
C ASP A 17 -25.63 -10.35 7.91
N LYS A 18 -24.40 -9.83 7.79
CA LYS A 18 -23.14 -10.55 7.97
C LYS A 18 -22.07 -9.61 8.52
N THR A 19 -21.04 -10.16 9.16
CA THR A 19 -19.86 -9.39 9.55
C THR A 19 -19.23 -8.70 8.32
N PRO A 20 -19.04 -7.37 8.33
CA PRO A 20 -18.32 -6.68 7.27
C PRO A 20 -16.85 -7.11 7.28
N LEU A 21 -16.34 -7.52 6.12
CA LEU A 21 -14.92 -7.80 5.90
C LEU A 21 -14.36 -6.73 4.98
N GLY A 22 -13.16 -6.25 5.28
CA GLY A 22 -12.44 -5.28 4.47
C GLY A 22 -10.98 -5.69 4.28
N ILE A 23 -10.40 -5.34 3.14
CA ILE A 23 -8.98 -5.53 2.84
C ILE A 23 -8.37 -4.22 2.38
N TYR A 24 -7.14 -3.95 2.82
CA TYR A 24 -6.44 -2.74 2.41
C TYR A 24 -6.03 -2.81 0.94
N GLY A 25 -6.29 -1.73 0.21
CA GLY A 25 -6.03 -1.65 -1.22
C GLY A 25 -4.60 -1.94 -1.65
N TRP A 26 -3.63 -1.57 -0.83
CA TRP A 26 -2.20 -1.82 -1.11
C TRP A 26 -1.82 -3.31 -1.12
N PHE A 27 -2.64 -4.22 -0.56
CA PHE A 27 -2.42 -5.66 -0.71
C PHE A 27 -2.70 -6.18 -2.12
N PHE A 28 -3.48 -5.46 -2.92
CA PHE A 28 -3.76 -5.83 -4.31
C PHE A 28 -2.81 -5.18 -5.32
N GLY A 29 -1.97 -4.23 -4.89
CA GLY A 29 -1.07 -3.50 -5.79
C GLY A 29 -1.79 -2.70 -6.89
N ALA A 30 -3.11 -2.54 -6.81
CA ALA A 30 -3.95 -1.97 -7.87
C ALA A 30 -5.19 -1.26 -7.28
N TYR A 31 -5.71 -0.25 -7.99
CA TYR A 31 -6.98 0.38 -7.60
C TYR A 31 -8.16 -0.55 -7.90
N PRO A 32 -9.35 -0.32 -7.31
CA PRO A 32 -10.53 -1.15 -7.57
C PRO A 32 -10.88 -1.32 -9.06
N ALA A 33 -10.56 -0.30 -9.88
CA ALA A 33 -10.77 -0.33 -11.33
C ALA A 33 -9.83 -1.29 -12.06
N ASP A 34 -8.70 -1.62 -11.44
CA ASP A 34 -7.63 -2.46 -11.99
C ASP A 34 -7.68 -3.89 -11.43
N LEU A 35 -8.69 -4.21 -10.60
CA LEU A 35 -8.86 -5.56 -10.05
C LEU A 35 -9.34 -6.53 -11.12
N ASP A 36 -8.61 -7.62 -11.28
CA ASP A 36 -8.97 -8.73 -12.15
C ASP A 36 -9.17 -10.05 -11.37
N GLY A 37 -9.69 -11.05 -12.08
CA GLY A 37 -9.83 -12.43 -11.60
C GLY A 37 -10.44 -12.55 -10.20
N ALA A 38 -9.72 -13.24 -9.32
CA ALA A 38 -10.18 -13.58 -7.98
C ALA A 38 -10.41 -12.35 -7.08
N ALA A 39 -9.65 -11.27 -7.27
CA ALA A 39 -9.81 -10.08 -6.43
C ALA A 39 -11.13 -9.37 -6.73
N ARG A 40 -11.52 -9.30 -8.00
CA ARG A 40 -12.82 -8.78 -8.41
C ARG A 40 -13.98 -9.62 -7.88
N GLU A 41 -13.88 -10.95 -7.96
CA GLU A 41 -14.92 -11.84 -7.45
C GLU A 41 -15.15 -11.63 -5.94
N LEU A 42 -14.08 -11.46 -5.15
CA LEU A 42 -14.19 -11.22 -3.71
C LEU A 42 -14.95 -9.92 -3.41
N VAL A 43 -14.67 -8.85 -4.16
CA VAL A 43 -15.38 -7.56 -4.02
C VAL A 43 -16.85 -7.71 -4.39
N GLU A 44 -17.17 -8.40 -5.50
CA GLU A 44 -18.54 -8.69 -5.92
C GLU A 44 -19.30 -9.54 -4.88
N ARG A 45 -18.60 -10.39 -4.13
CA ARG A 45 -19.15 -11.18 -3.01
C ARG A 45 -19.29 -10.39 -1.70
N GLY A 46 -18.94 -9.10 -1.70
CA GLY A 46 -19.14 -8.20 -0.58
C GLY A 46 -17.91 -7.98 0.31
N LEU A 47 -16.71 -8.27 -0.18
CA LEU A 47 -15.47 -7.80 0.44
C LEU A 47 -15.35 -6.28 0.23
N GLY A 48 -15.18 -5.53 1.31
CA GLY A 48 -14.93 -4.09 1.26
C GLY A 48 -13.49 -3.78 0.87
N TYR A 49 -13.31 -2.76 0.05
CA TYR A 49 -11.99 -2.19 -0.25
C TYR A 49 -11.75 -0.99 0.68
N ILE A 50 -10.74 -1.06 1.53
CA ILE A 50 -10.40 0.03 2.47
C ILE A 50 -9.07 0.68 2.07
N HIS A 51 -8.98 1.99 2.27
CA HIS A 51 -7.77 2.77 2.03
C HIS A 51 -7.40 3.57 3.27
N HIS A 52 -6.12 3.81 3.45
CA HIS A 52 -5.68 4.78 4.46
C HIS A 52 -6.12 6.17 4.00
N THR A 53 -6.80 6.89 4.89
CA THR A 53 -6.93 8.34 4.73
C THR A 53 -5.72 8.97 5.42
N SER A 54 -4.79 9.51 4.64
CA SER A 54 -3.64 10.22 5.20
C SER A 54 -4.12 11.49 5.92
N THR A 55 -3.99 11.53 7.25
CA THR A 55 -4.34 12.68 8.08
C THR A 55 -3.15 13.58 8.37
N VAL A 56 -1.93 13.09 8.11
CA VAL A 56 -0.68 13.82 8.24
C VAL A 56 0.13 13.64 6.97
N ASN A 57 0.74 14.72 6.51
CA ASN A 57 1.79 14.64 5.48
C ASN A 57 3.11 14.40 6.21
N SER A 58 3.79 13.31 5.88
CA SER A 58 5.18 13.13 6.31
C SER A 58 6.05 14.22 5.68
N LYS A 59 6.85 14.90 6.51
CA LYS A 59 7.85 15.88 6.07
C LYS A 59 9.19 15.46 6.66
N CYS A 60 10.17 15.23 5.80
CA CYS A 60 11.54 14.93 6.21
C CYS A 60 12.42 16.11 5.83
N ASP A 61 12.61 17.05 6.75
CA ASP A 61 13.47 18.21 6.54
C ASP A 61 14.94 17.81 6.56
N GLY A 62 15.71 18.28 5.58
CA GLY A 62 17.12 17.94 5.43
C GLY A 62 17.40 16.52 4.94
N LEU A 63 16.39 15.80 4.45
CA LEU A 63 16.56 14.52 3.78
C LEU A 63 16.82 14.73 2.29
N GLU A 64 17.99 14.30 1.82
CA GLU A 64 18.29 14.15 0.39
C GLU A 64 18.26 12.67 0.04
N ILE A 65 17.48 12.30 -0.98
CA ILE A 65 17.43 10.94 -1.51
C ILE A 65 18.15 10.91 -2.86
N VAL A 66 19.21 10.11 -2.94
CA VAL A 66 19.96 9.88 -4.18
C VAL A 66 19.77 8.44 -4.58
N ASN A 67 19.35 8.20 -5.82
CA ASN A 67 19.26 6.87 -6.39
C ASN A 67 20.32 6.72 -7.47
N GLU A 68 21.08 5.64 -7.39
CA GLU A 68 22.05 5.23 -8.39
C GLU A 68 21.65 3.87 -8.93
N GLU A 69 21.79 3.71 -10.24
CA GLU A 69 21.67 2.42 -10.91
C GLU A 69 23.02 2.08 -11.54
N LYS A 70 23.49 0.86 -11.30
CA LYS A 70 24.78 0.39 -11.80
C LYS A 70 24.62 -0.99 -12.41
N GLU A 71 25.10 -1.15 -13.63
CA GLU A 71 25.29 -2.46 -14.23
C GLU A 71 26.73 -2.95 -13.99
N GLU A 72 26.88 -4.11 -13.36
CA GLU A 72 28.20 -4.70 -13.10
C GLU A 72 28.13 -6.23 -13.11
N GLY A 73 28.95 -6.87 -13.94
CA GLY A 73 29.00 -8.34 -14.04
C GLY A 73 27.69 -8.97 -14.53
N GLY A 74 26.91 -8.27 -15.36
CA GLY A 74 25.62 -8.73 -15.86
C GLY A 74 24.47 -8.61 -14.85
N HIS A 75 24.69 -7.92 -13.73
CA HIS A 75 23.68 -7.66 -12.71
C HIS A 75 23.33 -6.18 -12.63
N THR A 76 22.08 -5.89 -12.30
CA THR A 76 21.61 -4.52 -12.05
C THR A 76 21.58 -4.27 -10.55
N TYR A 77 22.29 -3.24 -10.10
CA TYR A 77 22.28 -2.79 -8.73
C TYR A 77 21.51 -1.48 -8.64
N HIS A 78 20.52 -1.43 -7.74
CA HIS A 78 19.86 -0.17 -7.38
C HIS A 78 20.33 0.22 -5.99
N ILE A 79 20.93 1.40 -5.86
CA ILE A 79 21.47 1.89 -4.61
C ILE A 79 20.76 3.18 -4.27
N THR A 80 20.06 3.19 -3.13
CA THR A 80 19.42 4.38 -2.58
C THR A 80 20.24 4.86 -1.39
N TYR A 81 20.66 6.12 -1.45
CA TYR A 81 21.25 6.85 -0.33
C TYR A 81 20.21 7.80 0.24
N GLN A 82 20.07 7.79 1.56
CA GLN A 82 19.27 8.75 2.32
C GLN A 82 20.22 9.54 3.20
N LYS A 83 20.51 10.77 2.79
CA LYS A 83 21.41 11.67 3.52
C LYS A 83 20.59 12.58 4.41
N THR A 84 20.95 12.64 5.68
CA THR A 84 20.35 13.50 6.70
C THR A 84 21.44 14.36 7.36
N PRO A 85 21.08 15.41 8.12
CA PRO A 85 22.08 16.21 8.82
C PRO A 85 22.93 15.44 9.84
N VAL A 86 22.45 14.27 10.30
CA VAL A 86 23.12 13.46 11.34
C VAL A 86 23.82 12.22 10.78
N GLY A 87 23.69 11.95 9.48
CA GLY A 87 24.31 10.78 8.87
C GLY A 87 23.64 10.32 7.58
N GLU A 88 24.16 9.23 7.03
CA GLU A 88 23.73 8.64 5.77
C GLU A 88 23.30 7.19 5.97
N LEU A 89 22.16 6.83 5.40
CA LEU A 89 21.74 5.44 5.24
C LEU A 89 21.92 5.02 3.78
N ARG A 90 22.38 3.80 3.58
CA ARG A 90 22.53 3.19 2.25
C ARG A 90 21.73 1.90 2.20
N ARG A 91 20.84 1.80 1.21
CA ARG A 91 20.18 0.56 0.80
C ARG A 91 20.70 0.19 -0.58
N ALA A 92 21.13 -1.05 -0.77
CA ALA A 92 21.44 -1.59 -2.08
C ALA A 92 20.57 -2.83 -2.31
N SER A 93 20.00 -2.94 -3.50
CA SER A 93 19.38 -4.17 -4.00
C SER A 93 20.08 -4.61 -5.28
N LYS A 94 20.08 -5.92 -5.51
CA LYS A 94 20.65 -6.58 -6.69
C LYS A 94 19.55 -7.36 -7.39
N ASP A 95 19.32 -7.07 -8.67
CA ASP A 95 18.32 -7.75 -9.50
C ASP A 95 16.92 -7.82 -8.81
N GLY A 96 16.57 -6.75 -8.08
CA GLY A 96 15.31 -6.64 -7.34
C GLY A 96 15.30 -7.21 -5.91
N TRP A 97 16.41 -7.80 -5.43
CA TRP A 97 16.54 -8.38 -4.07
C TRP A 97 17.41 -7.54 -3.14
#